data_AF-A0A117LQQ4-F1
#
_entry.id   AF-A0A117LQQ4-F1
#
_cell.length_a   1.000
_cell.length_b   1.000
_cell.length_c   1.000
_cell.angle_alpha   90.00
_cell.angle_beta   90.00
_cell.angle_gamma   90.00
#
_symmetry.space_group_name_H-M   'P 1'
#
loop_
_entity.id
_entity.type
_entity.pdbx_description
1 polymer ?
#
loop_
_entity_poly.entity_id
_entity_poly.type
_entity_poly.pdbx_seq_one_letter_code
_entity_poly.pdbx_strand_id
1 'polypeptide(L)' 'MQEEPRRVFVTLGKKSYPILTRLDERRFERVLQIAKESVSGVDPSMEQDERLLLACFKLAFSIESAESKIRDLLGGCGSI' A
#
# COMPACT_ATOMS: atom_id res chain seq x y z
N MET A 1 -9.55 -8.98 -17.42
CA MET A 1 -10.71 -8.12 -17.71
C MET A 1 -10.73 -7.01 -16.68
N GLN A 2 -10.88 -5.74 -17.07
CA GLN A 2 -11.06 -4.66 -16.10
C GLN A 2 -12.54 -4.65 -15.69
N GLU A 3 -12.83 -4.74 -14.39
CA GLU A 3 -14.20 -4.64 -13.89
C GLU A 3 -14.74 -3.21 -14.01
N GLU A 4 -16.07 -3.07 -14.04
CA GLU A 4 -16.71 -1.77 -13.96
C GLU A 4 -16.34 -1.08 -12.64
N PRO A 5 -16.10 0.25 -12.67
CA PRO A 5 -15.73 0.97 -11.47
C PRO A 5 -16.87 0.96 -10.45
N ARG A 6 -16.59 0.49 -9.24
CA ARG A 6 -17.53 0.46 -8.10
C ARG A 6 -17.10 1.40 -6.99
N ARG A 7 -18.08 1.99 -6.29
CA ARG A 7 -17.83 2.76 -5.08
C ARG A 7 -17.78 1.84 -3.86
N VAL A 8 -16.78 2.03 -3.02
CA VAL A 8 -16.62 1.33 -1.74
C VAL A 8 -16.26 2.31 -0.64
N PHE A 9 -16.78 2.05 0.55
CA PHE A 9 -16.43 2.82 1.76
C PHE A 9 -15.31 2.11 2.49
N VAL A 10 -14.24 2.84 2.76
CA VAL A 10 -13.03 2.29 3.38
C VAL A 10 -12.67 3.10 4.60
N THR A 11 -12.52 2.44 5.74
CA THR A 11 -11.92 3.04 6.93
C THR A 11 -10.41 2.81 6.93
N LEU A 12 -9.65 3.90 6.97
CA LEU A 12 -8.19 3.91 7.11
C LEU A 12 -7.81 4.91 8.21
N GLY A 13 -7.09 4.46 9.23
CA GLY A 13 -6.80 5.29 10.39
C GLY A 13 -8.08 5.74 11.10
N LYS A 14 -8.26 7.05 11.27
CA LYS A 14 -9.37 7.67 11.99
C LYS A 14 -10.56 8.07 11.09
N LYS A 15 -10.45 7.91 9.76
CA LYS A 15 -11.45 8.41 8.79
C LYS A 15 -11.94 7.31 7.85
N SER A 16 -13.16 7.50 7.36
CA SER A 16 -13.78 6.68 6.32
C SER A 16 -13.84 7.46 5.01
N TYR A 17 -13.46 6.80 3.92
CA TYR A 17 -13.31 7.39 2.59
C TYR A 17 -14.20 6.65 1.57
N PRO A 18 -15.06 7.36 0.83
CA PRO A 18 -15.68 6.80 -0.35
C PRO A 18 -14.66 6.78 -1.49
N ILE A 19 -14.30 5.61 -1.98
CA ILE A 19 -13.34 5.46 -3.08
C ILE A 19 -13.98 4.77 -4.26
N LEU A 20 -13.56 5.15 -5.47
CA LEU A 20 -13.95 4.52 -6.71
C LEU A 20 -12.80 3.59 -7.14
N THR A 21 -13.10 2.31 -7.35
CA THR A 21 -12.08 1.32 -7.71
C THR A 21 -12.56 0.39 -8.81
N ARG A 22 -11.62 -0.07 -9.65
CA ARG A 22 -11.83 -1.14 -10.66
C ARG A 22 -11.15 -2.45 -10.26
N LEU A 23 -10.62 -2.52 -9.04
CA LEU A 23 -10.03 -3.75 -8.52
C LEU A 23 -11.14 -4.73 -8.19
N ASP A 24 -10.96 -5.98 -8.63
CA ASP A 24 -11.75 -7.11 -8.18
C ASP A 24 -11.71 -7.22 -6.66
N GLU A 25 -12.74 -7.82 -6.07
CA GLU A 25 -12.91 -7.88 -4.63
C GLU A 25 -11.69 -8.46 -3.91
N ARG A 26 -11.15 -9.58 -4.40
CA ARG A 26 -9.99 -10.23 -3.78
C ARG A 26 -8.73 -9.37 -3.85
N ARG A 27 -8.47 -8.74 -5.00
CA ARG A 27 -7.31 -7.84 -5.15
C ARG A 27 -7.48 -6.58 -4.32
N PHE A 28 -8.69 -6.04 -4.28
CA PHE A 28 -9.03 -4.89 -3.46
C PHE A 28 -8.77 -5.16 -1.98
N GLU A 29 -9.24 -6.28 -1.45
CA GLU A 29 -9.02 -6.67 -0.05
C GLU A 29 -7.53 -6.78 0.28
N ARG A 30 -6.73 -7.42 -0.59
CA ARG A 30 -5.28 -7.52 -0.40
C ARG A 30 -4.61 -6.14 -0.37
N VAL A 31 -4.95 -5.26 -1.31
CA VAL A 31 -4.41 -3.89 -1.36
C VAL A 31 -4.84 -3.07 -0.13
N LEU A 32 -6.10 -3.20 0.28
CA LEU A 32 -6.61 -2.52 1.46
C LEU A 32 -5.90 -2.99 2.73
N GLN A 33 -5.64 -4.28 2.86
CA GLN A 33 -4.94 -4.85 4.01
C GLN A 33 -3.52 -4.27 4.13
N ILE A 34 -2.78 -4.20 3.02
CA ILE A 34 -1.45 -3.57 2.95
C ILE A 34 -1.50 -2.09 3.40
N ALA A 35 -2.52 -1.35 2.95
CA ALA A 35 -2.70 0.05 3.35
C ALA A 35 -3.02 0.18 4.85
N LYS A 36 -3.88 -0.68 5.40
CA LYS A 36 -4.22 -0.72 6.83
C LYS A 36 -2.99 -0.99 7.69
N GLU A 37 -2.18 -1.98 7.32
CA GLU A 37 -0.93 -2.33 8.02
C GLU A 37 0.13 -1.22 7.95
N SER A 38 0.14 -0.46 6.85
CA SER A 38 1.03 0.68 6.71
C SER A 38 0.65 1.81 7.65
N VAL A 39 -0.65 2.10 7.78
CA VAL A 39 -1.19 3.14 8.69
C VAL A 39 -1.16 2.72 10.16
N SER A 40 -1.37 1.43 10.47
CA SER A 40 -1.37 0.92 11.85
C SER A 40 0.01 0.98 12.48
N GLY A 41 1.08 0.93 11.68
CA GLY A 41 2.46 1.07 12.15
C GLY A 41 2.92 2.50 12.41
N VAL A 42 2.04 3.51 12.25
CA VAL A 42 2.33 4.93 12.52
C VAL A 42 1.59 5.36 13.79
N ASP A 43 2.20 6.26 14.56
CA ASP A 43 1.69 6.77 15.83
C ASP A 43 0.21 7.19 15.74
N PRO A 44 -0.69 6.60 16.57
CA PRO A 44 -2.11 6.91 16.53
C PRO A 44 -2.47 8.31 17.05
N SER A 45 -1.59 8.98 17.79
CA SER A 45 -1.80 10.35 18.27
C SER A 45 -1.70 11.38 17.14
N MET A 46 -0.96 11.08 16.07
CA MET A 46 -0.77 11.96 14.91
C MET A 46 -2.09 12.32 14.21
N GLU A 47 -2.06 13.48 13.55
CA GLU A 47 -3.13 13.90 12.67
C GLU A 47 -3.26 12.95 11.48
N GLN A 48 -4.51 12.76 11.02
CA GLN A 48 -4.82 11.77 10.00
C GLN A 48 -3.98 11.97 8.72
N ASP A 49 -3.81 13.21 8.29
CA ASP A 49 -3.19 13.52 7.00
C ASP A 49 -1.66 13.29 7.05
N GLU A 50 -1.01 13.68 8.14
CA GLU A 50 0.39 13.35 8.42
C GLU A 50 0.60 11.84 8.47
N ARG A 51 -0.29 11.13 9.15
CA ARG A 51 -0.24 9.68 9.32
C ARG A 51 -0.39 8.94 8.00
N LEU A 52 -1.28 9.40 7.11
CA LEU A 52 -1.41 8.87 5.76
C LEU A 52 -0.18 9.16 4.91
N LEU A 53 0.40 10.35 5.01
CA LEU A 53 1.63 10.69 4.31
C LEU A 53 2.77 9.75 4.70
N LEU A 54 3.00 9.53 6.00
CA LEU A 54 4.01 8.60 6.49
C LEU A 54 3.76 7.16 6.04
N ALA A 55 2.50 6.71 6.02
CA ALA A 55 2.15 5.40 5.47
C ALA A 55 2.52 5.30 3.97
N CYS A 56 2.32 6.36 3.19
CA CYS A 56 2.78 6.42 1.79
C CYS A 56 4.31 6.32 1.68
N PHE A 57 5.07 7.02 2.53
CA PHE A 57 6.53 6.91 2.57
C PHE A 57 6.99 5.48 2.91
N LYS A 58 6.35 4.82 3.88
CA LYS A 58 6.63 3.43 4.24
C LYS A 58 6.36 2.46 3.07
N LEU A 59 5.27 2.68 2.34
CA LEU A 59 4.94 1.89 1.14
C LEU A 59 5.95 2.11 0.01
N ALA A 60 6.31 3.37 -0.27
CA ALA A 60 7.31 3.71 -1.27
C ALA A 60 8.68 3.11 -0.94
N PHE A 61 9.10 3.20 0.32
CA PHE A 61 10.33 2.56 0.80
C PHE A 61 10.29 1.03 0.65
N SER A 62 9.14 0.40 0.95
CA SER A 62 8.99 -1.04 0.78
C SER A 62 9.11 -1.47 -0.69
N ILE A 63 8.59 -0.66 -1.61
CA ILE A 63 8.71 -0.88 -3.06
C ILE A 63 10.17 -0.72 -3.50
N GLU A 64 10.84 0.35 -3.10
CA GLU A 64 12.25 0.61 -3.42
C GLU A 64 13.16 -0.50 -2.88
N SER A 65 12.96 -0.92 -1.63
CA SER A 65 13.71 -2.02 -1.02
C SER A 65 13.47 -3.36 -1.71
N ALA A 66 12.24 -3.62 -2.19
CA ALA A 66 11.94 -4.82 -2.95
C ALA A 66 12.61 -4.79 -4.33
N GLU A 67 12.60 -3.63 -5.01
CA GLU A 67 13.27 -3.44 -6.29
C GLU A 67 14.79 -3.63 -6.15
N SER A 68 15.41 -3.05 -5.12
CA SER A 68 16.83 -3.24 -4.80
C SER A 68 17.18 -4.71 -4.58
N LYS A 69 16.41 -5.42 -3.74
CA LYS A 69 16.64 -6.87 -3.50
C LYS A 69 16.47 -7.72 -4.76
N ILE A 70 15.48 -7.41 -5.60
CA ILE A 70 15.29 -8.10 -6.88
C ILE A 70 16.48 -7.86 -7.79
N ARG A 71 16.97 -6.62 -7.87
CA ARG A 71 18.16 -6.25 -8.65
C ARG A 71 19.39 -7.01 -8.17
N ASP A 72 19.61 -7.13 -6.87
CA ASP A 72 20.72 -7.86 -6.29
C ASP A 72 20.64 -9.36 -6.61
N LEU A 73 19.45 -9.96 -6.52
CA LEU A 73 19.24 -11.37 -6.87
C LEU A 73 19.44 -11.65 -8.37
N LEU A 74 19.05 -10.69 -9.23
CA LEU A 74 19.21 -10.80 -10.67
C LEU A 74 20.65 -10.48 -11.13
N GLY A 75 21.38 -9.64 -10.38
CA GLY A 75 22.78 -9.26 -10.64
C GLY A 75 23.81 -10.16 -9.96
N GLY A 76 23.42 -10.99 -8.98
CA GLY A 76 24.28 -11.91 -8.23
C GLY A 76 24.53 -13.27 -8.89
N CYS A 77 24.01 -13.50 -10.10
CA CYS A 77 24.24 -14.72 -10.87
C CYS A 77 25.12 -14.41 -12.10
N GLY A 78 26.37 -14.02 -11.85
CA GLY A 78 27.35 -13.85 -12.92
C GLY A 78 28.46 -12.86 -12.58
N SER A 79 29.51 -13.35 -11.92
CA SER A 79 30.92 -12.92 -12.09
C SER A 79 31.80 -13.84 -11.24
N ILE A 80 32.13 -15.00 -11.81
CA ILE A 80 33.40 -15.71 -11.58
C ILE A 80 34.30 -15.31 -12.74
#